data_AF-A0A1F8DZF7-F1
#
_entry.id   AF-A0A1F8DZF7-F1
#
_cell.length_a   1.000
_cell.length_b   1.000
_cell.length_c   1.000
_cell.angle_alpha   90.00
_cell.angle_beta   90.00
_cell.angle_gamma   90.00
#
_symmetry.space_group_name_H-M   'P 1'
#
loop_
_entity.id
_entity.type
_entity.pdbx_description
1 polymer ?
#
loop_
_entity_poly.entity_id
_entity_poly.type
_entity_poly.pdbx_seq_one_letter_code
_entity_poly.pdbx_strand_id
1 'polypeptide(L)'
;MKPLKYIITSLIIAILASIPVVDAATDIETKIAETKATIQKLLEVKDDTSLPVNERQQLELQLKKSITLNIIDIAASQIQEMRQQMDKVNFPDSEDWGKVKTYVYNSLDAYGTFYKESRISLEASDITLEEVRGIAQEIETKKESEIDPFLQKTANISTAFGISNIIKRADERRWKVLDDVNKIYTQKLTDNRDLRESFNKAADAISEAKTLNNKSKEIMLNRYIPKEEPIEVTTATTTATTTVSEVIDTENAEDAELKEIIKQSAEHIRQAYSIFLEMSITVKEYLDQ
;
A
#
# COMPACT_ATOMS: atom_id res chain seq x y z
N MET A 1 -16.10 -9.57 29.29
CA MET A 1 -16.34 -10.25 28.00
C MET A 1 -17.19 -9.33 27.13
N LYS A 2 -16.62 -8.70 26.10
CA LYS A 2 -17.44 -7.99 25.11
C LYS A 2 -18.33 -9.03 24.42
N PRO A 3 -19.63 -8.78 24.19
CA PRO A 3 -20.49 -9.80 23.61
C PRO A 3 -19.94 -10.19 22.24
N LEU A 4 -19.90 -11.49 21.99
CA LEU A 4 -19.48 -12.16 20.75
C LEU A 4 -20.03 -11.51 19.46
N LYS A 5 -21.18 -10.83 19.59
CA LYS A 5 -21.86 -10.03 18.57
C LYS A 5 -21.09 -8.76 18.15
N TYR A 6 -20.27 -8.17 19.02
CA TYR A 6 -19.54 -6.94 18.75
C TYR A 6 -18.18 -7.18 18.12
N ILE A 7 -17.56 -8.34 18.34
CA ILE A 7 -16.22 -8.66 17.83
C ILE A 7 -16.26 -8.94 16.32
N ILE A 8 -17.18 -9.81 15.86
CA ILE A 8 -17.35 -10.09 14.42
C ILE A 8 -17.77 -8.82 13.66
N THR A 9 -18.63 -7.99 14.26
CA THR A 9 -19.09 -6.75 13.61
C THR A 9 -18.01 -5.66 13.61
N SER A 10 -17.13 -5.59 14.62
CA SER A 10 -16.02 -4.62 14.65
C SER A 10 -14.91 -4.97 13.67
N LEU A 11 -14.56 -6.25 13.57
CA LEU A 11 -13.60 -6.81 12.62
C LEU A 11 -13.94 -6.41 11.18
N ILE A 12 -15.21 -6.60 10.81
CA ILE A 12 -15.71 -6.35 9.46
C ILE A 12 -15.67 -4.85 9.11
N ILE A 13 -15.89 -3.96 10.08
CA ILE A 13 -15.85 -2.50 9.87
C ILE A 13 -14.42 -1.98 9.75
N ALA A 14 -13.48 -2.51 10.54
CA ALA A 14 -12.07 -2.13 10.49
C ALA A 14 -11.41 -2.52 9.15
N ILE A 15 -11.70 -3.72 8.64
CA ILE A 15 -11.20 -4.22 7.34
C ILE A 15 -11.68 -3.36 6.16
N LEU A 16 -12.92 -2.84 6.21
CA LEU A 16 -13.48 -1.98 5.17
C LEU A 16 -12.89 -0.55 5.19
N ALA A 17 -12.34 -0.11 6.33
CA ALA A 17 -11.81 1.25 6.51
C ALA A 17 -10.32 1.38 6.21
N SER A 18 -9.55 0.28 6.18
CA SER A 18 -8.09 0.29 5.96
C SER A 18 -7.65 0.09 4.51
N ILE A 19 -8.58 0.03 3.56
CA ILE A 19 -8.26 -0.14 2.13
C ILE A 19 -7.78 1.21 1.57
N PRO A 20 -6.49 1.38 1.23
CA PRO A 20 -6.06 2.59 0.55
C PRO A 20 -6.74 2.66 -0.81
N VAL A 21 -7.33 3.83 -1.12
CA VAL A 21 -7.88 4.16 -2.43
C VAL A 21 -6.70 4.32 -3.40
N VAL A 22 -6.23 3.21 -3.93
CA VAL A 22 -5.35 3.14 -5.09
C VAL A 22 -6.15 2.38 -6.12
N ASP A 23 -6.40 2.99 -7.30
CA ASP A 23 -7.14 2.45 -8.46
C ASP A 23 -7.24 0.92 -8.44
N ALA A 24 -8.21 0.39 -7.69
CA ALA A 24 -8.44 -1.03 -7.60
C ALA A 24 -9.30 -1.37 -8.79
N ALA A 25 -8.84 -2.34 -9.58
CA ALA A 25 -9.62 -2.86 -10.69
C ALA A 25 -11.04 -3.16 -10.21
N THR A 26 -12.03 -2.85 -11.04
CA THR A 26 -13.49 -2.92 -10.79
C THR A 26 -13.99 -4.17 -10.05
N ASP A 27 -13.21 -5.25 -9.99
CA ASP A 27 -13.47 -6.49 -9.24
C ASP A 27 -13.44 -6.33 -7.71
N ILE A 28 -12.43 -5.64 -7.13
CA ILE A 28 -12.34 -5.49 -5.65
C ILE A 28 -13.49 -4.63 -5.13
N GLU A 29 -13.80 -3.53 -5.81
CA GLU A 29 -14.92 -2.64 -5.46
C GLU A 29 -16.27 -3.38 -5.53
N THR A 30 -16.44 -4.23 -6.55
CA THR A 30 -17.63 -5.09 -6.69
C THR A 30 -17.74 -6.06 -5.52
N LYS A 31 -16.67 -6.78 -5.17
CA LYS A 31 -16.65 -7.71 -4.04
C LYS A 31 -16.92 -7.01 -2.70
N ILE A 32 -16.44 -5.77 -2.53
CA ILE A 32 -16.76 -4.96 -1.36
C ILE A 32 -18.26 -4.64 -1.30
N ALA A 33 -18.86 -4.23 -2.41
CA ALA A 33 -20.29 -3.95 -2.48
C ALA A 33 -21.15 -5.19 -2.19
N GLU A 34 -20.78 -6.34 -2.75
CA GLU A 34 -21.42 -7.62 -2.49
C GLU A 34 -21.32 -8.02 -1.01
N THR A 35 -20.14 -7.85 -0.42
CA THR A 35 -19.91 -8.13 1.01
C THR A 35 -20.80 -7.25 1.90
N LYS A 36 -20.91 -5.95 1.57
CA LYS A 36 -21.82 -5.02 2.27
C LYS A 36 -23.28 -5.48 2.17
N ALA A 37 -23.72 -5.93 1.00
CA ALA A 37 -25.07 -6.46 0.83
C ALA A 37 -25.31 -7.73 1.66
N THR A 38 -24.34 -8.65 1.74
CA THR A 38 -24.45 -9.85 2.56
C THR A 38 -24.46 -9.54 4.06
N ILE A 39 -23.70 -8.52 4.49
CA ILE A 39 -23.74 -8.02 5.88
C ILE A 39 -25.14 -7.48 6.21
N GLN A 40 -25.73 -6.68 5.31
CA GLN A 40 -27.07 -6.14 5.51
C GLN A 40 -28.10 -7.26 5.70
N LYS A 41 -28.05 -8.31 4.87
CA LYS A 41 -28.89 -9.51 5.03
C LYS A 41 -28.67 -10.22 6.36
N LEU A 42 -27.43 -10.31 6.85
CA LEU A 42 -27.14 -10.92 8.15
C LEU A 42 -27.76 -10.12 9.30
N LEU A 43 -27.76 -8.79 9.23
CA LEU A 43 -28.40 -7.94 10.23
C LEU A 43 -29.92 -8.15 10.24
N GLU A 44 -30.54 -8.24 9.07
CA GLU A 44 -31.98 -8.51 8.92
C GLU A 44 -32.37 -9.88 9.50
N VAL A 45 -31.65 -10.95 9.17
CA VAL A 45 -31.91 -12.31 9.66
C VAL A 45 -31.78 -12.43 11.19
N LYS A 46 -30.83 -11.69 11.78
CA LYS A 46 -30.55 -11.76 13.22
C LYS A 46 -31.69 -11.20 14.07
N ASP A 47 -32.39 -10.19 13.56
CA ASP A 47 -33.49 -9.51 14.25
C ASP A 47 -34.86 -10.08 13.85
N ASP A 48 -34.90 -11.02 12.89
CA ASP A 48 -36.12 -11.71 12.48
C ASP A 48 -36.55 -12.74 13.54
N THR A 49 -37.67 -12.44 14.20
CA THR A 49 -38.31 -13.30 15.19
C THR A 49 -39.39 -14.19 14.59
N SER A 50 -39.69 -14.02 13.30
CA SER A 50 -40.65 -14.86 12.56
C SER A 50 -40.07 -16.20 12.13
N LEU A 51 -38.74 -16.32 12.04
CA LEU A 51 -38.04 -17.54 11.67
C LEU A 51 -37.87 -18.51 12.86
N PRO A 52 -38.02 -19.83 12.64
CA PRO A 52 -37.62 -20.85 13.61
C PRO A 52 -36.14 -20.73 13.99
N VAL A 53 -35.81 -21.01 15.26
CA VAL A 53 -34.44 -20.84 15.80
C VAL A 53 -33.39 -21.61 15.00
N ASN A 54 -33.66 -22.86 14.63
CA ASN A 54 -32.73 -23.69 13.88
C ASN A 54 -32.48 -23.15 12.46
N GLU A 55 -33.54 -22.68 11.79
CA GLU A 55 -33.45 -22.11 10.45
C GLU A 55 -32.67 -20.78 10.45
N ARG A 56 -32.94 -19.92 11.44
CA ARG A 56 -32.16 -18.69 11.65
C ARG A 56 -30.69 -18.98 11.91
N GLN A 57 -30.36 -19.99 12.71
CA GLN A 57 -28.97 -20.38 12.99
C GLN A 57 -28.24 -20.90 11.74
N GLN A 58 -28.91 -21.67 10.89
CA GLN A 58 -28.34 -22.14 9.63
C GLN A 58 -28.11 -20.98 8.64
N LEU A 59 -29.06 -20.06 8.52
CA LEU A 59 -28.92 -18.86 7.69
C LEU A 59 -27.79 -17.96 8.20
N GLU A 60 -27.68 -17.74 9.51
CA GLU A 60 -26.57 -17.00 10.10
C GLU A 60 -25.21 -17.64 9.79
N LEU A 61 -25.11 -18.97 9.87
CA LEU A 61 -23.89 -19.70 9.53
C LEU A 61 -23.52 -19.48 8.06
N GLN A 62 -24.47 -19.67 7.14
CA GLN A 62 -24.24 -19.48 5.71
C GLN A 62 -23.81 -18.06 5.37
N LEU A 63 -24.48 -17.05 5.94
CA LEU A 63 -24.16 -15.64 5.71
C LEU A 63 -22.78 -15.28 6.28
N LYS A 64 -22.45 -15.73 7.50
CA LYS A 64 -21.13 -15.48 8.09
C LYS A 64 -20.02 -16.18 7.29
N LYS A 65 -20.23 -17.42 6.87
CA LYS A 65 -19.30 -18.15 5.98
C LYS A 65 -19.09 -17.38 4.67
N SER A 66 -20.16 -16.92 4.02
CA SER A 66 -20.07 -16.13 2.79
C SER A 66 -19.31 -14.81 2.99
N ILE A 67 -19.56 -14.09 4.09
CA ILE A 67 -18.83 -12.86 4.39
C ILE A 67 -17.34 -13.14 4.58
N THR A 68 -16.98 -14.14 5.37
CA THR A 68 -15.56 -14.48 5.59
C THR A 68 -14.88 -14.92 4.30
N LEU A 69 -15.55 -15.69 3.45
CA LEU A 69 -15.02 -16.05 2.12
C LEU A 69 -14.77 -14.83 1.24
N ASN A 70 -15.70 -13.88 1.21
CA ASN A 70 -15.51 -12.64 0.45
C ASN A 70 -14.33 -11.82 0.98
N ILE A 71 -14.15 -11.75 2.30
CA ILE A 71 -13.00 -11.07 2.91
C ILE A 71 -11.69 -11.72 2.48
N ILE A 72 -11.63 -13.06 2.47
CA ILE A 72 -10.47 -13.80 1.98
C ILE A 72 -10.21 -13.51 0.51
N ASP A 73 -11.24 -13.50 -0.32
CA ASP A 73 -11.09 -13.23 -1.76
C ASP A 73 -10.58 -11.81 -2.02
N ILE A 74 -11.07 -10.82 -1.28
CA ILE A 74 -10.58 -9.43 -1.36
C ILE A 74 -9.11 -9.38 -0.94
N ALA A 75 -8.76 -9.98 0.21
CA ALA A 75 -7.40 -9.94 0.71
C ALA A 75 -6.41 -10.68 -0.20
N ALA A 76 -6.79 -11.84 -0.73
CA ALA A 76 -6.00 -12.57 -1.71
C ALA A 76 -5.78 -11.76 -3.00
N SER A 77 -6.81 -11.07 -3.49
CA SER A 77 -6.68 -10.14 -4.62
C SER A 77 -5.68 -9.01 -4.31
N GLN A 78 -5.71 -8.43 -3.10
CA GLN A 78 -4.74 -7.40 -2.69
C GLN A 78 -3.29 -7.91 -2.67
N ILE A 79 -3.05 -9.12 -2.15
CA ILE A 79 -1.72 -9.76 -2.20
C ILE A 79 -1.25 -9.93 -3.65
N GLN A 80 -2.14 -10.39 -4.54
CA GLN A 80 -1.81 -10.57 -5.96
C GLN A 80 -1.52 -9.25 -6.67
N GLU A 81 -2.32 -8.22 -6.44
CA GLU A 81 -2.09 -6.88 -7.00
C GLU A 81 -0.76 -6.31 -6.52
N MET A 82 -0.45 -6.46 -5.23
CA MET A 82 0.84 -6.03 -4.68
C MET A 82 1.99 -6.76 -5.35
N ARG A 83 1.88 -8.08 -5.57
CA ARG A 83 2.88 -8.85 -6.32
C ARG A 83 3.09 -8.28 -7.73
N GLN A 84 2.01 -8.02 -8.46
CA GLN A 84 2.09 -7.44 -9.80
C GLN A 84 2.69 -6.03 -9.82
N GLN A 85 2.46 -5.23 -8.77
CA GLN A 85 3.13 -3.94 -8.60
C GLN A 85 4.63 -4.14 -8.36
N MET A 86 5.00 -5.10 -7.52
CA MET A 86 6.41 -5.43 -7.25
C MET A 86 7.15 -6.02 -8.46
N ASP A 87 6.46 -6.73 -9.35
CA ASP A 87 7.04 -7.21 -10.61
C ASP A 87 7.47 -6.05 -11.54
N LYS A 88 6.86 -4.87 -11.39
CA LYS A 88 7.21 -3.65 -12.13
C LYS A 88 8.35 -2.86 -11.47
N VAL A 89 8.75 -3.22 -10.26
CA VAL A 89 9.83 -2.55 -9.54
C VAL A 89 11.18 -3.02 -10.09
N ASN A 90 11.94 -2.09 -10.67
CA ASN A 90 13.30 -2.35 -11.10
C ASN A 90 14.27 -2.18 -9.91
N PHE A 91 14.42 -3.25 -9.13
CA PHE A 91 15.38 -3.30 -8.03
C PHE A 91 16.82 -3.13 -8.54
N PRO A 92 17.68 -2.38 -7.83
CA PRO A 92 19.10 -2.30 -8.15
C PRO A 92 19.74 -3.69 -7.98
N ASP A 93 20.75 -3.98 -8.79
CA ASP A 93 21.59 -5.17 -8.65
C ASP A 93 22.58 -4.96 -7.50
N SER A 94 22.06 -4.96 -6.27
CA SER A 94 22.85 -4.88 -5.04
C SER A 94 22.42 -5.96 -4.05
N GLU A 95 23.34 -6.41 -3.21
CA GLU A 95 23.09 -7.46 -2.22
C GLU A 95 21.91 -7.11 -1.30
N ASP A 96 21.90 -5.88 -0.78
CA ASP A 96 20.86 -5.41 0.16
C ASP A 96 19.48 -5.36 -0.49
N TRP A 97 19.35 -4.82 -1.71
CA TRP A 97 18.08 -4.83 -2.43
C TRP A 97 17.66 -6.24 -2.86
N GLY A 98 18.61 -7.14 -3.11
CA GLY A 98 18.35 -8.56 -3.32
C GLY A 98 17.71 -9.23 -2.10
N LYS A 99 18.16 -8.90 -0.88
CA LYS A 99 17.56 -9.36 0.38
C LYS A 99 16.14 -8.83 0.55
N VAL A 100 15.93 -7.52 0.34
CA VAL A 100 14.59 -6.90 0.42
C VAL A 100 13.65 -7.52 -0.61
N LYS A 101 14.09 -7.70 -1.85
CA LYS A 101 13.32 -8.35 -2.90
C LYS A 101 12.88 -9.75 -2.46
N THR A 102 13.82 -10.58 -1.99
CA THR A 102 13.55 -11.95 -1.54
C THR A 102 12.54 -11.97 -0.39
N TYR A 103 12.73 -11.11 0.62
CA TYR A 103 11.82 -10.98 1.74
C TYR A 103 10.39 -10.63 1.30
N VAL A 104 10.24 -9.65 0.40
CA VAL A 104 8.93 -9.21 -0.11
C VAL A 104 8.22 -10.34 -0.84
N TYR A 105 8.88 -11.02 -1.78
CA TYR A 105 8.24 -12.09 -2.56
C TYR A 105 7.89 -13.29 -1.69
N ASN A 106 8.78 -13.71 -0.78
CA ASN A 106 8.50 -14.81 0.14
C ASN A 106 7.32 -14.50 1.07
N SER A 107 7.24 -13.27 1.57
CA SER A 107 6.14 -12.83 2.44
C SER A 107 4.81 -12.77 1.68
N LEU A 108 4.79 -12.24 0.46
CA LEU A 108 3.59 -12.24 -0.39
C LEU A 108 3.11 -13.67 -0.68
N ASP A 109 4.02 -14.60 -1.00
CA ASP A 109 3.67 -16.01 -1.25
C ASP A 109 3.15 -16.70 0.03
N ALA A 110 3.74 -16.39 1.20
CA ALA A 110 3.29 -16.91 2.48
C ALA A 110 1.87 -16.41 2.83
N TYR A 111 1.59 -15.11 2.67
CA TYR A 111 0.26 -14.56 2.94
C TYR A 111 -0.78 -15.03 1.92
N GLY A 112 -0.40 -15.21 0.65
CA GLY A 112 -1.26 -15.85 -0.34
C GLY A 112 -1.62 -17.29 0.05
N THR A 113 -0.65 -18.03 0.60
CA THR A 113 -0.88 -19.40 1.11
C THR A 113 -1.81 -19.40 2.31
N PHE A 114 -1.59 -18.50 3.28
CA PHE A 114 -2.46 -18.34 4.45
C PHE A 114 -3.94 -18.12 4.07
N TYR A 115 -4.21 -17.21 3.14
CA TYR A 115 -5.58 -16.96 2.67
C TYR A 115 -6.18 -18.15 1.92
N LYS A 116 -5.37 -18.86 1.12
CA LYS A 116 -5.80 -20.08 0.44
C LYS A 116 -6.17 -21.19 1.43
N GLU A 117 -5.37 -21.41 2.46
CA GLU A 117 -5.65 -22.41 3.50
C GLU A 117 -6.88 -22.04 4.33
N SER A 118 -7.01 -20.77 4.70
CA SER A 118 -8.19 -20.24 5.39
C SER A 118 -9.48 -20.47 4.59
N ARG A 119 -9.42 -20.31 3.25
CA ARG A 119 -10.54 -20.61 2.35
C ARG A 119 -10.93 -22.08 2.40
N ILE A 120 -9.95 -22.98 2.26
CA ILE A 120 -10.15 -24.43 2.29
C ILE A 120 -10.84 -24.84 3.60
N SER A 121 -10.37 -24.32 4.72
CA SER A 121 -10.96 -24.56 6.04
C SER A 121 -12.42 -24.08 6.11
N LEU A 122 -12.73 -22.90 5.56
CA LEU A 122 -14.11 -22.38 5.52
C LEU A 122 -15.02 -23.20 4.59
N GLU A 123 -14.51 -23.72 3.49
CA GLU A 123 -15.29 -24.46 2.50
C GLU A 123 -15.69 -25.86 2.97
N ALA A 124 -15.12 -26.37 4.07
CA ALA A 124 -15.50 -27.63 4.69
C ALA A 124 -17.03 -27.77 4.87
N SER A 125 -17.55 -28.97 4.59
CA SER A 125 -18.99 -29.25 4.53
C SER A 125 -19.68 -29.25 5.89
N ASP A 126 -18.93 -29.52 6.95
CA ASP A 126 -19.38 -29.69 8.33
C ASP A 126 -18.97 -28.54 9.25
N ILE A 127 -18.50 -27.41 8.67
CA ILE A 127 -18.04 -26.27 9.45
C ILE A 127 -19.13 -25.69 10.35
N THR A 128 -18.77 -25.46 11.59
CA THR A 128 -19.63 -24.89 12.63
C THR A 128 -19.50 -23.37 12.71
N LEU A 129 -20.46 -22.74 13.38
CA LEU A 129 -20.44 -21.29 13.62
C LEU A 129 -19.23 -20.84 14.45
N GLU A 130 -18.75 -21.70 15.35
CA GLU A 130 -17.57 -21.40 16.18
C GLU A 130 -16.30 -21.40 15.32
N GLU A 131 -16.15 -22.37 14.44
CA GLU A 131 -15.00 -22.48 13.53
C GLU A 131 -14.96 -21.31 12.53
N VAL A 132 -16.10 -20.92 11.95
CA VAL A 132 -16.16 -19.72 11.09
C VAL A 132 -15.69 -18.48 11.86
N ARG A 133 -16.03 -18.35 13.15
CA ARG A 133 -15.56 -17.24 13.98
C ARG A 133 -14.06 -17.33 14.26
N GLY A 134 -13.57 -18.51 14.61
CA GLY A 134 -12.15 -18.73 14.88
C GLY A 134 -11.29 -18.33 13.69
N ILE A 135 -11.66 -18.79 12.48
CA ILE A 135 -10.95 -18.43 11.24
C ILE A 135 -11.02 -16.92 10.98
N ALA A 136 -12.19 -16.29 11.15
CA ALA A 136 -12.31 -14.85 10.97
C ALA A 136 -11.40 -14.06 11.93
N GLN A 137 -11.31 -14.48 13.20
CA GLN A 137 -10.46 -13.85 14.21
C GLN A 137 -8.97 -14.06 13.93
N GLU A 138 -8.59 -15.22 13.41
CA GLU A 138 -7.20 -15.47 12.98
C GLU A 138 -6.82 -14.57 11.81
N ILE A 139 -7.72 -14.41 10.83
CA ILE A 139 -7.54 -13.48 9.71
C ILE A 139 -7.39 -12.04 10.22
N GLU A 140 -8.27 -11.59 11.13
CA GLU A 140 -8.18 -10.27 11.79
C GLU A 140 -6.80 -10.05 12.40
N THR A 141 -6.42 -10.97 13.28
CA THR A 141 -5.21 -10.86 14.09
C THR A 141 -4.00 -10.78 13.17
N LYS A 142 -3.87 -11.73 12.25
CA LYS A 142 -2.74 -11.79 11.32
C LYS A 142 -2.72 -10.59 10.38
N LYS A 143 -3.89 -10.10 9.96
CA LYS A 143 -3.99 -8.91 9.12
C LYS A 143 -3.44 -7.68 9.85
N GLU A 144 -3.92 -7.42 11.05
CA GLU A 144 -3.54 -6.25 11.84
C GLU A 144 -2.07 -6.29 12.29
N SER A 145 -1.58 -7.46 12.72
CA SER A 145 -0.24 -7.58 13.30
C SER A 145 0.88 -7.77 12.28
N GLU A 146 0.59 -8.38 11.12
CA GLU A 146 1.63 -8.79 10.15
C GLU A 146 1.37 -8.26 8.74
N ILE A 147 0.18 -8.53 8.17
CA ILE A 147 -0.07 -8.34 6.74
C ILE A 147 -0.22 -6.87 6.37
N ASP A 148 -1.06 -6.09 7.07
CA ASP A 148 -1.27 -4.67 6.77
C ASP A 148 0.03 -3.86 6.93
N PRO A 149 0.81 -4.02 8.02
CA PRO A 149 2.12 -3.38 8.14
C PRO A 149 3.06 -3.77 6.99
N PHE A 150 3.10 -5.06 6.62
CA PHE A 150 3.93 -5.53 5.50
C PHE A 150 3.50 -4.92 4.16
N LEU A 151 2.19 -4.87 3.88
CA LEU A 151 1.67 -4.29 2.64
C LEU A 151 1.97 -2.80 2.55
N GLN A 152 1.88 -2.07 3.67
CA GLN A 152 2.31 -0.68 3.74
C GLN A 152 3.81 -0.51 3.40
N LYS A 153 4.69 -1.33 4.00
CA LYS A 153 6.13 -1.32 3.71
C LYS A 153 6.38 -1.60 2.22
N THR A 154 5.69 -2.56 1.66
CA THR A 154 5.80 -2.95 0.23
C THR A 154 5.29 -1.85 -0.71
N ALA A 155 4.17 -1.21 -0.38
CA ALA A 155 3.63 -0.08 -1.14
C ALA A 155 4.59 1.13 -1.15
N ASN A 156 5.24 1.42 -0.03
CA ASN A 156 6.26 2.46 0.06
C ASN A 156 7.43 2.18 -0.90
N ILE A 157 7.92 0.93 -0.96
CA ILE A 157 8.97 0.50 -1.90
C ILE A 157 8.50 0.74 -3.34
N SER A 158 7.34 0.17 -3.72
CA SER A 158 6.77 0.32 -5.05
C SER A 158 6.67 1.79 -5.48
N THR A 159 6.16 2.64 -4.58
CA THR A 159 6.01 4.09 -4.82
C THR A 159 7.35 4.78 -5.00
N ALA A 160 8.33 4.53 -4.12
CA ALA A 160 9.64 5.17 -4.22
C ALA A 160 10.37 4.81 -5.51
N PHE A 161 10.30 3.56 -5.96
CA PHE A 161 10.87 3.15 -7.25
C PHE A 161 10.07 3.67 -8.45
N GLY A 162 8.75 3.75 -8.34
CA GLY A 162 7.89 4.41 -9.32
C GLY A 162 8.30 5.86 -9.54
N ILE A 163 8.52 6.62 -8.46
CA ILE A 163 8.99 8.01 -8.52
C ILE A 163 10.35 8.12 -9.22
N SER A 164 11.28 7.18 -9.05
CA SER A 164 12.57 7.20 -9.76
C SER A 164 12.41 7.19 -11.28
N ASN A 165 11.44 6.40 -11.79
CA ASN A 165 11.14 6.38 -13.21
C ASN A 165 10.58 7.71 -13.70
N ILE A 166 9.76 8.38 -12.88
CA ILE A 166 9.20 9.70 -13.20
C ILE A 166 10.31 10.77 -13.15
N ILE A 167 11.20 10.76 -12.15
CA ILE A 167 12.38 11.62 -12.05
C ILE A 167 13.24 11.48 -13.32
N LYS A 168 13.52 10.24 -13.76
CA LYS A 168 14.28 9.98 -14.98
C LYS A 168 13.64 10.65 -16.20
N ARG A 169 12.33 10.48 -16.38
CA ARG A 169 11.59 11.13 -17.48
C ARG A 169 11.59 12.66 -17.37
N ALA A 170 11.50 13.19 -16.16
CA ALA A 170 11.58 14.63 -15.92
C ALA A 170 12.97 15.19 -16.30
N ASP A 171 14.06 14.47 -15.97
CA ASP A 171 15.42 14.87 -16.37
C ASP A 171 15.62 14.78 -17.89
N GLU A 172 15.10 13.74 -18.55
CA GLU A 172 15.08 13.64 -20.02
C GLU A 172 14.31 14.83 -20.65
N ARG A 173 13.18 15.23 -20.06
CA ARG A 173 12.42 16.40 -20.51
C ARG A 173 13.19 17.69 -20.27
N ARG A 174 13.88 17.83 -19.14
CA ARG A 174 14.74 18.98 -18.82
C ARG A 174 15.76 19.24 -19.93
N TRP A 175 16.42 18.19 -20.43
CA TRP A 175 17.39 18.34 -21.52
C TRP A 175 16.76 18.86 -22.83
N LYS A 176 15.55 18.41 -23.17
CA LYS A 176 14.83 18.91 -24.35
C LYS A 176 14.45 20.38 -24.19
N VAL A 177 13.93 20.76 -23.02
CA VAL A 177 13.58 22.15 -22.73
C VAL A 177 14.83 23.03 -22.77
N LEU A 178 15.96 22.57 -22.24
CA LEU A 178 17.23 23.31 -22.30
C LEU A 178 17.66 23.59 -23.74
N ASP A 179 17.52 22.61 -24.63
CA ASP A 179 17.84 22.77 -26.05
C ASP A 179 17.00 23.88 -26.69
N ASP A 180 15.69 23.88 -26.45
CA ASP A 180 14.78 24.90 -26.97
C ASP A 180 15.06 26.29 -26.39
N VAL A 181 15.34 26.37 -25.07
CA VAL A 181 15.76 27.61 -24.40
C VAL A 181 17.04 28.16 -25.04
N ASN A 182 18.03 27.30 -25.29
CA ASN A 182 19.29 27.69 -25.91
C ASN A 182 19.10 28.18 -27.35
N LYS A 183 18.21 27.56 -28.14
CA LYS A 183 17.88 28.05 -29.51
C LYS A 183 17.34 29.47 -29.48
N ILE A 184 16.38 29.75 -28.58
CA ILE A 184 15.76 31.08 -28.43
C ILE A 184 16.81 32.15 -28.17
N TYR A 185 17.70 31.93 -27.20
CA TYR A 185 18.76 32.90 -26.88
C TYR A 185 19.83 32.99 -27.96
N THR A 186 20.21 31.88 -28.59
CA THR A 186 21.23 31.88 -29.67
C THR A 186 20.73 32.63 -30.91
N GLN A 187 19.44 32.48 -31.24
CA GLN A 187 18.79 33.19 -32.33
C GLN A 187 18.40 34.63 -31.96
N LYS A 188 18.66 35.05 -30.71
CA LYS A 188 18.32 36.38 -30.17
C LYS A 188 16.84 36.74 -30.31
N LEU A 189 15.96 35.74 -30.16
CA LEU A 189 14.51 35.93 -30.20
C LEU A 189 13.98 36.63 -28.95
N THR A 190 14.76 36.64 -27.86
CA THR A 190 14.49 37.40 -26.65
C THR A 190 15.76 37.66 -25.86
N ASP A 191 15.78 38.76 -25.11
CA ASP A 191 16.77 39.06 -24.07
C ASP A 191 16.19 38.84 -22.65
N ASN A 192 14.93 38.41 -22.54
CA ASN A 192 14.26 38.19 -21.26
C ASN A 192 14.90 37.00 -20.51
N ARG A 193 15.33 37.22 -19.27
CA ARG A 193 15.95 36.22 -18.39
C ARG A 193 14.95 35.25 -17.75
N ASP A 194 13.66 35.57 -17.75
CA ASP A 194 12.60 34.79 -17.09
C ASP A 194 12.60 33.33 -17.53
N LEU A 195 12.83 33.07 -18.83
CA LEU A 195 12.83 31.70 -19.37
C LEU A 195 13.98 30.86 -18.78
N ARG A 196 15.15 31.46 -18.57
CA ARG A 196 16.29 30.78 -17.96
C ARG A 196 16.13 30.61 -16.45
N GLU A 197 15.49 31.56 -15.78
CA GLU A 197 15.15 31.42 -14.36
C GLU A 197 14.13 30.31 -14.13
N SER A 198 13.07 30.23 -14.94
CA SER A 198 12.10 29.14 -14.91
C SER A 198 12.76 27.79 -15.20
N PHE A 199 13.67 27.73 -16.18
CA PHE A 199 14.46 26.51 -16.43
C PHE A 199 15.23 26.06 -15.19
N ASN A 200 15.93 26.97 -14.52
CA ASN A 200 16.72 26.65 -13.33
C ASN A 200 15.80 26.18 -12.18
N LYS A 201 14.66 26.84 -11.95
CA LYS A 201 13.68 26.40 -10.94
C LYS A 201 13.18 24.98 -11.19
N ALA A 202 12.90 24.62 -12.44
CA ALA A 202 12.50 23.25 -12.78
C ALA A 202 13.63 22.25 -12.56
N ALA A 203 14.87 22.63 -12.88
CA ALA A 203 16.05 21.80 -12.65
C ALA A 203 16.30 21.55 -11.15
N ASP A 204 16.18 22.59 -10.32
CA ASP A 204 16.33 22.51 -8.87
C ASP A 204 15.26 21.59 -8.26
N ALA A 205 13.99 21.74 -8.66
CA ALA A 205 12.91 20.87 -8.22
C ALA A 205 13.16 19.39 -8.59
N ILE A 206 13.67 19.09 -9.78
CA ILE A 206 14.06 17.70 -10.15
C ILE A 206 15.20 17.19 -9.25
N SER A 207 16.17 18.03 -8.92
CA SER A 207 17.30 17.70 -8.04
C SER A 207 16.85 17.39 -6.61
N GLU A 208 15.95 18.23 -6.06
CA GLU A 208 15.34 18.04 -4.74
C GLU A 208 14.53 16.74 -4.70
N ALA A 209 13.69 16.51 -5.72
CA ALA A 209 12.94 15.26 -5.86
C ALA A 209 13.86 14.03 -5.84
N LYS A 210 14.97 14.07 -6.58
CA LYS A 210 15.97 12.99 -6.63
C LYS A 210 16.62 12.77 -5.27
N THR A 211 16.97 13.84 -4.57
CA THR A 211 17.58 13.78 -3.23
C THR A 211 16.64 13.11 -2.22
N LEU A 212 15.38 13.56 -2.16
CA LEU A 212 14.36 12.99 -1.27
C LEU A 212 14.05 11.53 -1.62
N ASN A 213 13.97 11.19 -2.91
CA ASN A 213 13.73 9.82 -3.35
C ASN A 213 14.89 8.86 -2.99
N ASN A 214 16.12 9.33 -3.07
CA ASN A 214 17.27 8.54 -2.64
C ASN A 214 17.28 8.37 -1.12
N LYS A 215 17.00 9.44 -0.37
CA LYS A 215 16.88 9.39 1.09
C LYS A 215 15.81 8.41 1.54
N SER A 216 14.63 8.39 0.91
CA SER A 216 13.57 7.44 1.29
C SER A 216 14.01 5.99 1.07
N LYS A 217 14.70 5.69 -0.02
CA LYS A 217 15.25 4.36 -0.30
C LYS A 217 16.32 3.92 0.70
N GLU A 218 17.18 4.83 1.12
CA GLU A 218 18.18 4.57 2.16
C GLU A 218 17.51 4.24 3.50
N ILE A 219 16.49 5.02 3.89
CA ILE A 219 15.67 4.74 5.09
C ILE A 219 15.01 3.37 4.98
N MET A 220 14.45 3.01 3.81
CA MET A 220 13.83 1.71 3.58
C MET A 220 14.82 0.56 3.75
N LEU A 221 16.05 0.66 3.21
CA LEU A 221 17.07 -0.38 3.38
C LEU A 221 17.38 -0.61 4.87
N ASN A 222 17.53 0.47 5.64
CA ASN A 222 17.85 0.37 7.06
C ASN A 222 16.70 -0.23 7.90
N ARG A 223 15.45 -0.09 7.43
CA ARG A 223 14.25 -0.51 8.17
C ARG A 223 13.67 -1.85 7.71
N TYR A 224 13.75 -2.17 6.42
CA TYR A 224 12.98 -3.26 5.82
C TYR A 224 13.81 -4.50 5.50
N ILE A 225 15.14 -4.43 5.61
CA ILE A 225 15.96 -5.63 5.64
C ILE A 225 15.62 -6.37 6.94
N PRO A 226 15.15 -7.63 6.88
CA PRO A 226 14.98 -8.43 8.08
C PRO A 226 16.32 -8.49 8.80
N LYS A 227 16.38 -7.94 10.01
CA LYS A 227 17.55 -8.13 10.87
C LYS A 227 17.53 -9.60 11.25
N GLU A 228 18.61 -10.33 10.96
CA GLU A 228 18.78 -11.67 11.50
C GLU A 228 18.67 -11.55 13.02
N GLU A 229 17.61 -12.10 13.60
CA GLU A 229 17.57 -12.21 15.05
C GLU A 229 18.75 -13.09 15.47
N PRO A 230 19.58 -12.65 16.43
CA PRO A 230 20.56 -13.55 17.02
C PRO A 230 19.81 -14.76 17.55
N ILE A 231 20.28 -15.96 17.20
CA ILE A 231 19.69 -17.22 17.62
C ILE A 231 19.71 -17.25 19.16
N GLU A 232 18.61 -16.86 19.81
CA GLU A 232 18.48 -16.98 21.25
C GLU A 232 18.26 -18.46 21.59
N VAL A 233 19.32 -19.07 22.11
CA VAL A 233 19.27 -20.39 22.73
C VAL A 233 18.30 -20.30 23.90
N THR A 234 17.16 -20.96 23.74
CA THR A 234 16.05 -21.01 24.70
C THR A 234 16.53 -21.48 26.07
N THR A 235 16.50 -20.60 27.06
CA THR A 235 16.43 -21.01 28.47
C THR A 235 15.22 -20.32 29.08
N ALA A 236 14.19 -21.10 29.38
CA ALA A 236 12.94 -20.63 29.95
C ALA A 236 13.15 -19.99 31.33
N THR A 237 12.60 -18.78 31.55
CA THR A 237 12.07 -18.35 32.86
C THR A 237 11.03 -17.24 32.65
N THR A 238 9.90 -17.42 33.33
CA THR A 238 8.66 -16.64 33.28
C THR A 238 8.80 -15.22 33.84
N THR A 239 7.96 -14.33 33.31
CA THR A 239 7.41 -13.07 33.89
C THR A 239 8.15 -11.77 33.55
N ALA A 240 7.58 -11.01 32.62
CA ALA A 240 7.49 -9.55 32.70
C ALA A 240 6.43 -9.01 31.71
N THR A 241 5.32 -8.54 32.26
CA THR A 241 4.42 -7.57 31.67
C THR A 241 5.15 -6.24 31.48
N THR A 242 4.92 -5.55 30.35
CA THR A 242 5.11 -4.11 30.03
C THR A 242 5.90 -3.91 28.72
N THR A 243 5.49 -2.90 27.93
CA THR A 243 6.05 -2.33 26.68
C THR A 243 5.59 -2.87 25.32
N VAL A 244 4.27 -3.09 25.12
CA VAL A 244 3.70 -3.13 23.75
C VAL A 244 3.34 -1.73 23.23
N SER A 245 3.00 -0.77 24.11
CA SER A 245 2.55 0.57 23.66
C SER A 245 3.66 1.50 23.16
N GLU A 246 4.90 1.41 23.66
CA GLU A 246 5.97 2.37 23.32
C GLU A 246 6.67 2.04 21.98
N VAL A 247 6.70 0.76 21.59
CA VAL A 247 7.27 0.32 20.31
C VAL A 247 6.34 0.64 19.13
N ILE A 248 5.02 0.53 19.33
CA ILE A 248 4.00 0.81 18.30
C ILE A 248 3.92 2.32 17.98
N ASP A 249 4.08 3.20 18.96
CA ASP A 249 4.05 4.65 18.73
C ASP A 249 5.28 5.16 17.95
N THR A 250 6.44 4.53 18.15
CA THR A 250 7.69 4.93 17.49
C THR A 250 7.75 4.42 16.04
N GLU A 251 7.35 3.17 15.78
CA GLU A 251 7.32 2.61 14.41
C GLU A 251 6.29 3.33 13.52
N ASN A 252 5.14 3.74 14.06
CA ASN A 252 4.14 4.52 13.33
C ASN A 252 4.60 5.94 12.99
N ALA A 253 5.30 6.62 13.90
CA ALA A 253 5.83 7.97 13.66
C ALA A 253 6.95 7.95 12.60
N GLU A 254 7.81 6.93 12.65
CA GLU A 254 8.88 6.72 11.69
C GLU A 254 8.36 6.44 10.27
N ASP A 255 7.31 5.62 10.15
CA ASP A 255 6.64 5.35 8.87
C ASP A 255 5.92 6.59 8.31
N ALA A 256 5.37 7.45 9.18
CA ALA A 256 4.78 8.72 8.76
C ALA A 256 5.82 9.67 8.17
N GLU A 257 7.01 9.77 8.76
CA GLU A 257 8.12 10.56 8.22
C GLU A 257 8.55 10.05 6.84
N LEU A 258 8.69 8.73 6.68
CA LEU A 258 9.06 8.13 5.40
C LEU A 258 8.01 8.43 4.31
N LYS A 259 6.72 8.29 4.64
CA LYS A 259 5.62 8.64 3.71
C LYS A 259 5.68 10.10 3.31
N GLU A 260 5.95 11.01 4.24
CA GLU A 260 6.06 12.44 3.95
C GLU A 260 7.26 12.76 3.04
N ILE A 261 8.42 12.12 3.24
CA ILE A 261 9.59 12.26 2.34
C ILE A 261 9.24 11.79 0.91
N ILE A 262 8.57 10.64 0.78
CA ILE A 262 8.12 10.12 -0.53
C ILE A 262 7.16 11.10 -1.20
N LYS A 263 6.21 11.65 -0.44
CA LYS A 263 5.23 12.63 -0.92
C LYS A 263 5.88 13.93 -1.37
N GLN A 264 6.82 14.47 -0.60
CA GLN A 264 7.56 15.69 -0.98
C GLN A 264 8.37 15.46 -2.27
N SER A 265 9.01 14.30 -2.41
CA SER A 265 9.70 13.93 -3.65
C SER A 265 8.76 13.98 -4.87
N ALA A 266 7.55 13.44 -4.74
CA ALA A 266 6.54 13.50 -5.79
C ALA A 266 6.04 14.93 -6.06
N GLU A 267 5.89 15.77 -5.03
CA GLU A 267 5.47 17.16 -5.17
C GLU A 267 6.49 17.99 -5.96
N HIS A 268 7.78 17.86 -5.67
CA HIS A 268 8.82 18.55 -6.44
C HIS A 268 8.83 18.14 -7.92
N ILE A 269 8.51 16.88 -8.24
CA ILE A 269 8.30 16.47 -9.63
C ILE A 269 7.08 17.12 -10.25
N ARG A 270 5.96 17.18 -9.54
CA ARG A 270 4.75 17.90 -10.00
C ARG A 270 5.08 19.36 -10.29
N GLN A 271 5.81 20.02 -9.40
CA GLN A 271 6.27 21.40 -9.57
C GLN A 271 7.13 21.55 -10.84
N ALA A 272 8.12 20.68 -11.06
CA ALA A 272 8.95 20.71 -12.26
C ALA A 272 8.13 20.59 -13.55
N TYR A 273 7.14 19.69 -13.59
CA TYR A 273 6.25 19.54 -14.75
C TYR A 273 5.36 20.77 -14.96
N SER A 274 4.85 21.39 -13.89
CA SER A 274 4.09 22.64 -13.99
C SER A 274 4.92 23.73 -14.67
N ILE A 275 6.17 23.89 -14.24
CA ILE A 275 7.09 24.88 -14.81
C ILE A 275 7.41 24.55 -16.28
N PHE A 276 7.63 23.27 -16.63
CA PHE A 276 7.84 22.89 -18.03
C PHE A 276 6.65 23.18 -18.94
N LEU A 277 5.42 23.06 -18.43
CA LEU A 277 4.22 23.40 -19.19
C LEU A 277 4.16 24.90 -19.47
N GLU A 278 4.36 25.73 -18.46
CA GLU A 278 4.43 27.20 -18.60
C GLU A 278 5.52 27.61 -19.59
N MET A 279 6.72 27.05 -19.44
CA MET A 279 7.83 27.29 -20.38
C MET A 279 7.48 26.87 -21.80
N SER A 280 6.77 25.75 -22.00
CA SER A 280 6.43 25.30 -23.35
C SER A 280 5.48 26.26 -24.08
N ILE A 281 4.59 26.94 -23.35
CA ILE A 281 3.72 27.98 -23.90
C ILE A 281 4.57 29.17 -24.34
N THR A 282 5.43 29.67 -23.45
CA THR A 282 6.32 30.81 -23.74
C THR A 282 7.31 30.52 -24.88
N VAL A 283 7.89 29.32 -24.92
CA VAL A 283 8.81 28.91 -26.00
C VAL A 283 8.09 28.91 -27.35
N LYS A 284 6.84 28.44 -27.39
CA LYS A 284 6.04 28.42 -28.62
C LYS A 284 5.76 29.83 -29.14
N GLU A 285 5.52 30.79 -28.26
CA GLU A 285 5.34 32.20 -28.64
C GLU A 285 6.57 32.80 -29.32
N TYR A 286 7.77 32.32 -29.02
CA TYR A 286 9.01 32.78 -29.65
C TYR A 286 9.37 32.00 -30.93
N LEU A 287 9.12 30.69 -30.98
CA LEU A 287 9.58 29.83 -32.08
C LEU A 287 8.59 29.70 -33.24
N ASP A 288 7.30 30.00 -33.04
CA ASP A 288 6.27 29.98 -34.10
C ASP A 288 6.12 31.36 -34.80
N GLN A 289 7.01 32.32 -34.53
CA GLN A 289 7.14 33.62 -35.25
C GLN A 289 8.08 33.52 -36.45
#